data_AF-A0A815FPP8-F1
#
_entry.id   AF-A0A815FPP8-F1
#
_cell.length_a   1.000
_cell.length_b   1.000
_cell.length_c   1.000
_cell.angle_alpha   90.00
_cell.angle_beta   90.00
_cell.angle_gamma   90.00
#
_symmetry.space_group_name_H-M   'P 1'
#
loop_
_entity.id
_entity.type
_entity.pdbx_description
1 polymer ?
#
loop_
_entity_poly.entity_id
_entity_poly.type
_entity_poly.pdbx_seq_one_letter_code
_entity_poly.pdbx_strand_id
1 'polypeptide(L)'
;MSKSKSSESSNRIRHELSSQSEPSSSQKPADPVPATTLFLDFYHIIRDLVLFFCRRIIFGPPIFKLLVSFTIIVIGSLLKSLDLAPNSYFSLKSNFFNRYFAKLGWGWTMGLLIPFVYLTLITTHNQYQIITRHLSRLFVATSIWFIVTTLFARFEELTGMCKHEDLRAASRRACVKGGHEWQEGYDLSGHTFLLLYALLIVNEEVKSYDKGTKKVDQASNAANAKGDTLSEVKHEHLQIISKVIRLNYVALAALTILWEFMLLSTALYFHYTLHKIFAAVIAVFFWYITYYVWYRLENSPLPRPSAPKD
;
A
#
# COMPACT_ATOMS: atom_id res chain seq x y z
N MET A 1 2.83 109.63 -15.85
CA MET A 1 3.22 108.38 -16.55
C MET A 1 2.50 107.21 -15.90
N SER A 2 1.49 106.67 -16.58
CA SER A 2 0.67 105.55 -16.16
C SER A 2 1.17 104.27 -16.85
N LYS A 3 1.38 103.17 -16.09
CA LYS A 3 1.11 101.78 -16.51
C LYS A 3 1.41 100.76 -15.39
N SER A 4 0.36 100.02 -15.02
CA SER A 4 0.32 98.55 -14.81
C SER A 4 1.25 97.89 -13.78
N LYS A 5 0.71 97.58 -12.58
CA LYS A 5 1.06 96.37 -11.80
C LYS A 5 -0.20 95.80 -11.13
N SER A 6 -0.87 94.87 -11.81
CA SER A 6 -2.01 94.09 -11.29
C SER A 6 -2.05 92.77 -12.07
N SER A 7 -1.20 91.81 -11.72
CA SER A 7 -1.23 90.47 -12.35
C SER A 7 -0.48 89.35 -11.59
N GLU A 8 0.11 89.57 -10.41
CA GLU A 8 0.95 88.51 -9.78
C GLU A 8 0.36 87.87 -8.52
N SER A 9 -0.72 88.41 -7.95
CA SER A 9 -1.29 87.86 -6.71
C SER A 9 -2.42 86.84 -6.90
N SER A 10 -2.90 86.62 -8.13
CA SER A 10 -4.08 85.77 -8.39
C SER A 10 -3.73 84.30 -8.75
N ASN A 11 -2.45 84.02 -9.07
CA ASN A 11 -2.02 82.67 -9.47
C ASN A 11 -1.50 81.81 -8.31
N ARG A 12 -1.22 82.38 -7.14
CA ARG A 12 -0.72 81.60 -5.99
C ARG A 12 -1.84 80.98 -5.15
N ILE A 13 -3.04 81.56 -5.20
CA ILE A 13 -4.20 81.07 -4.43
C ILE A 13 -4.92 79.92 -5.16
N ARG A 14 -4.73 79.77 -6.47
CA ARG A 14 -5.34 78.67 -7.25
C ARG A 14 -4.61 77.33 -7.10
N HIS A 15 -3.38 77.31 -6.57
CA HIS A 15 -2.62 76.07 -6.40
C HIS A 15 -2.77 75.40 -5.03
N GLU A 16 -3.28 76.10 -4.01
CA GLU A 16 -3.49 75.51 -2.66
C GLU A 16 -4.92 75.01 -2.41
N LEU A 17 -5.91 75.39 -3.25
CA LEU A 17 -7.30 74.97 -3.10
C LEU A 17 -7.67 73.63 -3.77
N SER A 18 -6.69 72.87 -4.27
CA SER A 18 -6.92 71.50 -4.78
C SER A 18 -6.51 70.41 -3.77
N SER A 19 -6.25 70.79 -2.51
CA SER A 19 -5.77 69.89 -1.45
C SER A 19 -6.88 69.28 -0.57
N GLN A 20 -8.14 69.30 -1.00
CA GLN A 20 -9.23 68.66 -0.27
C GLN A 20 -10.12 67.84 -1.19
N SER A 21 -9.79 66.56 -1.34
CA SER A 21 -10.72 65.50 -1.75
C SER A 21 -10.63 64.34 -0.77
N GLU A 22 -11.57 64.35 0.17
CA GLU A 22 -12.28 63.26 0.83
C GLU A 22 -11.55 62.10 1.55
N PRO A 23 -12.04 61.72 2.74
CA PRO A 23 -11.71 60.47 3.41
C PRO A 23 -12.66 59.36 2.95
N SER A 24 -12.14 58.27 2.35
CA SER A 24 -12.73 56.95 2.57
C SER A 24 -11.75 55.84 2.18
N SER A 25 -11.41 55.02 3.17
CA SER A 25 -10.86 53.70 2.95
C SER A 25 -11.90 52.84 2.24
N SER A 26 -11.86 52.82 0.91
CA SER A 26 -12.41 51.68 0.19
C SER A 26 -11.32 50.61 0.17
N GLN A 27 -11.26 49.83 1.26
CA GLN A 27 -10.75 48.46 1.17
C GLN A 27 -11.55 47.80 0.04
N LYS A 28 -10.89 47.60 -1.10
CA LYS A 28 -11.42 46.79 -2.19
C LYS A 28 -11.91 45.49 -1.53
N PRO A 29 -13.21 45.13 -1.62
CA PRO A 29 -13.66 43.88 -1.04
C PRO A 29 -12.77 42.78 -1.61
N ALA A 30 -12.16 41.97 -0.73
CA ALA A 30 -11.35 40.85 -1.16
C ALA A 30 -12.19 40.06 -2.15
N ASP A 31 -11.72 39.97 -3.40
CA ASP A 31 -12.44 39.26 -4.45
C ASP A 31 -12.78 37.86 -3.91
N PRO A 32 -14.03 37.39 -4.02
CA PRO A 32 -14.44 36.11 -3.45
C PRO A 32 -13.52 35.04 -4.01
N VAL A 33 -12.79 34.38 -3.11
CA VAL A 33 -11.84 33.31 -3.41
C VAL A 33 -12.52 32.34 -4.38
N PRO A 34 -12.04 32.21 -5.63
CA PRO A 34 -12.76 31.48 -6.66
C PRO A 34 -12.96 30.04 -6.20
N ALA A 35 -14.19 29.52 -6.30
CA ALA A 35 -14.56 28.20 -5.78
C ALA A 35 -13.56 27.09 -6.20
N THR A 36 -12.95 27.21 -7.38
CA THR A 36 -11.89 26.34 -7.88
C THR A 36 -10.68 26.21 -6.94
N THR A 37 -10.26 27.29 -6.29
CA THR A 37 -9.15 27.28 -5.34
C THR A 37 -9.52 26.54 -4.05
N LEU A 38 -10.74 26.74 -3.55
CA LEU A 38 -11.26 26.03 -2.38
C LEU A 38 -11.37 24.51 -2.61
N PHE A 39 -11.80 24.08 -3.79
CA PHE A 39 -11.84 22.65 -4.15
C PHE A 39 -10.45 22.02 -4.23
N LEU A 40 -9.48 22.74 -4.80
CA LEU A 40 -8.09 22.27 -4.90
C LEU A 40 -7.44 22.16 -3.52
N ASP A 41 -7.65 23.16 -2.65
CA ASP A 41 -7.14 23.14 -1.27
C ASP A 41 -7.74 21.99 -0.47
N PHE A 42 -9.05 21.79 -0.56
CA PHE A 42 -9.71 20.65 0.09
C PHE A 42 -9.18 19.31 -0.42
N TYR A 43 -8.99 19.16 -1.73
CA TYR A 43 -8.41 17.96 -2.33
C TYR A 43 -6.99 17.69 -1.80
N HIS A 44 -6.15 18.72 -1.69
CA HIS A 44 -4.79 18.58 -1.14
C HIS A 44 -4.81 18.15 0.33
N ILE A 45 -5.69 18.73 1.15
CA ILE A 45 -5.85 18.35 2.56
C ILE A 45 -6.27 16.89 2.70
N ILE A 46 -7.31 16.47 1.96
CA ILE A 46 -7.79 15.08 2.02
C ILE A 46 -6.72 14.11 1.53
N ARG A 47 -6.03 14.43 0.43
CA ARG A 47 -4.90 13.64 -0.07
C ARG A 47 -3.84 13.45 1.01
N ASP A 48 -3.41 14.52 1.67
CA ASP A 48 -2.33 14.47 2.66
C ASP A 48 -2.77 13.72 3.92
N LEU A 49 -4.04 13.83 4.32
CA LEU A 49 -4.64 13.03 5.38
C LEU A 49 -4.65 11.54 5.04
N VAL A 50 -5.08 11.16 3.84
CA VAL A 50 -5.07 9.77 3.37
C VAL A 50 -3.65 9.21 3.35
N LEU A 51 -2.70 9.94 2.78
CA LEU A 51 -1.31 9.51 2.72
C LEU A 51 -0.68 9.40 4.11
N PHE A 52 -1.03 10.31 5.03
CA PHE A 52 -0.63 10.23 6.43
C PHE A 52 -1.15 8.94 7.06
N PHE A 53 -2.43 8.63 6.91
CA PHE A 53 -3.03 7.41 7.44
C PHE A 53 -2.38 6.16 6.84
N CYS A 54 -2.20 6.11 5.52
CA CYS A 54 -1.51 5.02 4.85
C CYS A 54 -0.10 4.83 5.40
N ARG A 55 0.70 5.89 5.52
CA ARG A 55 2.11 5.80 5.92
C ARG A 55 2.31 5.51 7.40
N ARG A 56 1.49 6.08 8.28
CA ARG A 56 1.67 5.99 9.73
C ARG A 56 0.93 4.82 10.35
N ILE A 57 -0.27 4.52 9.85
CA ILE A 57 -1.15 3.52 10.43
C ILE A 57 -1.07 2.24 9.61
N ILE A 58 -1.47 2.29 8.34
CA ILE A 58 -1.57 1.08 7.50
C ILE A 58 -0.18 0.47 7.27
N PHE A 59 0.82 1.26 6.91
CA PHE A 59 2.19 0.81 6.64
C PHE A 59 3.15 1.11 7.81
N GLY A 60 2.60 1.09 9.02
CA GLY A 60 3.34 1.34 10.25
C GLY A 60 4.39 0.26 10.57
N PRO A 61 4.94 0.28 11.80
CA PRO A 61 5.94 -0.67 12.24
C PRO A 61 5.45 -2.12 12.07
N PRO A 62 6.25 -3.03 11.46
CA PRO A 62 5.86 -4.43 11.27
C PRO A 62 5.48 -5.13 12.59
N ILE A 63 6.13 -4.76 13.71
CA ILE A 63 5.80 -5.31 15.03
C ILE A 63 4.35 -5.03 15.40
N PHE A 64 3.85 -3.82 15.15
CA PHE A 64 2.45 -3.48 15.44
C PHE A 64 1.49 -4.33 14.58
N LYS A 65 1.80 -4.50 13.29
CA LYS A 65 1.02 -5.40 12.41
C LYS A 65 0.99 -6.84 12.89
N LEU A 66 2.15 -7.34 13.35
CA LEU A 66 2.22 -8.69 13.91
C LEU A 66 1.35 -8.81 15.15
N LEU A 67 1.43 -7.86 16.08
CA LEU A 67 0.60 -7.85 17.30
C LEU A 67 -0.89 -7.85 16.95
N VAL A 68 -1.32 -6.98 16.03
CA VAL A 68 -2.72 -6.93 15.56
C VAL A 68 -3.12 -8.27 14.91
N SER A 69 -2.29 -8.81 14.02
CA SER A 69 -2.59 -10.06 13.30
C SER A 69 -2.67 -11.26 14.24
N PHE A 70 -1.74 -11.41 15.18
CA PHE A 70 -1.77 -12.47 16.18
C PHE A 70 -2.97 -12.31 17.14
N THR A 71 -3.31 -11.08 17.51
CA THR A 71 -4.51 -10.79 18.31
C THR A 71 -5.77 -11.24 17.57
N ILE A 72 -5.90 -10.89 16.29
CA ILE A 72 -7.00 -11.34 15.42
C ILE A 72 -7.07 -12.87 15.37
N ILE A 73 -5.93 -13.54 15.17
CA ILE A 73 -5.88 -15.00 15.07
C ILE A 73 -6.28 -15.65 16.40
N VAL A 74 -5.74 -15.21 17.53
CA VAL A 74 -6.00 -15.80 18.84
C VAL A 74 -7.42 -15.52 19.30
N ILE A 75 -7.83 -14.25 19.34
CA ILE A 75 -9.17 -13.86 19.79
C ILE A 75 -10.23 -14.40 18.84
N GLY A 76 -10.04 -14.27 17.52
CA GLY A 76 -10.99 -14.80 16.54
C GLY A 76 -11.14 -16.33 16.65
N SER A 77 -10.04 -17.05 16.90
CA SER A 77 -10.10 -18.49 17.12
C SER A 77 -10.77 -18.87 18.45
N LEU A 78 -10.59 -18.07 19.50
CA LEU A 78 -11.26 -18.26 20.78
C LEU A 78 -12.77 -18.06 20.62
N LEU A 79 -13.19 -16.97 19.98
CA LEU A 79 -14.60 -16.68 19.68
C LEU A 79 -15.24 -17.81 18.86
N LYS A 80 -14.52 -18.36 17.89
CA LYS A 80 -14.95 -19.55 17.14
C LYS A 80 -15.11 -20.77 18.04
N SER A 81 -14.13 -21.05 18.91
CA SER A 81 -14.16 -22.24 19.78
C SER A 81 -15.28 -22.20 20.82
N LEU A 82 -15.69 -20.99 21.21
CA LEU A 82 -16.82 -20.76 22.11
C LEU A 82 -18.17 -20.69 21.37
N ASP A 83 -18.18 -20.90 20.05
CA ASP A 83 -19.35 -20.78 19.17
C ASP A 83 -20.08 -19.43 19.29
N LEU A 84 -19.33 -18.37 19.63
CA LEU A 84 -19.86 -17.01 19.82
C LEU A 84 -19.98 -16.24 18.50
N ALA A 85 -19.38 -16.74 17.42
CA ALA A 85 -19.43 -16.12 16.11
C ALA A 85 -20.71 -16.58 15.39
N PRO A 86 -21.71 -15.69 15.18
CA PRO A 86 -22.94 -16.09 14.51
C PRO A 86 -22.66 -16.49 13.07
N ASN A 87 -23.43 -17.46 12.58
CA ASN A 87 -23.45 -17.81 11.16
C ASN A 87 -23.80 -16.57 10.34
N SER A 88 -22.92 -16.21 9.41
CA SER A 88 -23.04 -15.01 8.60
C SER A 88 -22.67 -15.30 7.15
N TYR A 89 -22.86 -14.34 6.25
CA TYR A 89 -22.40 -14.46 4.87
C TYR A 89 -20.92 -14.90 4.76
N PHE A 90 -20.09 -14.49 5.71
CA PHE A 90 -18.65 -14.78 5.73
C PHE A 90 -18.31 -16.20 6.20
N SER A 91 -19.24 -16.91 6.86
CA SER A 91 -19.04 -18.32 7.22
C SER A 91 -19.20 -19.26 6.02
N LEU A 92 -19.90 -18.82 4.96
CA LEU A 92 -20.08 -19.59 3.73
C LEU A 92 -18.75 -19.71 2.97
N LYS A 93 -18.28 -20.95 2.72
CA LYS A 93 -17.08 -21.20 1.91
C LYS A 93 -17.17 -20.61 0.49
N SER A 94 -18.40 -20.47 -0.04
CA SER A 94 -18.69 -19.95 -1.39
C SER A 94 -18.86 -18.44 -1.46
N ASN A 95 -18.64 -17.71 -0.37
CA ASN A 95 -18.78 -16.24 -0.37
C ASN A 95 -17.83 -15.58 -1.39
N PHE A 96 -18.23 -14.40 -1.89
CA PHE A 96 -17.52 -13.68 -2.95
C PHE A 96 -16.05 -13.44 -2.59
N PHE A 97 -15.78 -13.02 -1.37
CA PHE A 97 -14.43 -12.73 -0.91
C PHE A 97 -13.56 -13.98 -0.85
N ASN A 98 -14.08 -15.10 -0.36
CA ASN A 98 -13.31 -16.34 -0.32
C ASN A 98 -13.02 -16.88 -1.73
N ARG A 99 -14.00 -16.77 -2.64
CA ARG A 99 -13.89 -17.31 -4.00
C ARG A 99 -12.92 -16.52 -4.89
N TYR A 100 -12.91 -15.19 -4.80
CA TYR A 100 -12.14 -14.32 -5.69
C TYR A 100 -10.94 -13.65 -5.02
N PHE A 101 -11.05 -13.26 -3.74
CA PHE A 101 -9.98 -12.55 -3.05
C PHE A 101 -9.05 -13.51 -2.34
N ALA A 102 -9.56 -14.41 -1.50
CA ALA A 102 -8.70 -15.35 -0.77
C ALA A 102 -7.96 -16.30 -1.71
N LYS A 103 -8.68 -16.89 -2.69
CA LYS A 103 -8.10 -17.86 -3.64
C LYS A 103 -7.07 -17.26 -4.59
N LEU A 104 -7.25 -16.01 -5.03
CA LEU A 104 -6.32 -15.30 -5.91
C LEU A 104 -5.46 -14.28 -5.14
N GLY A 105 -5.37 -14.40 -3.81
CA GLY A 105 -4.80 -13.35 -2.96
C GLY A 105 -3.36 -13.00 -3.29
N TRP A 106 -2.54 -13.98 -3.65
CA TRP A 106 -1.18 -13.74 -4.10
C TRP A 106 -1.12 -13.00 -5.44
N GLY A 107 -2.02 -13.32 -6.37
CA GLY A 107 -2.14 -12.65 -7.66
C GLY A 107 -2.48 -11.16 -7.51
N TRP A 108 -3.44 -10.82 -6.64
CA TRP A 108 -3.77 -9.42 -6.33
C TRP A 108 -2.59 -8.68 -5.68
N THR A 109 -1.89 -9.36 -4.76
CA THR A 109 -0.71 -8.80 -4.08
C THR A 109 0.41 -8.48 -5.06
N MET A 110 0.77 -9.43 -5.93
CA MET A 110 1.80 -9.23 -6.94
C MET A 110 1.37 -8.26 -8.05
N GLY A 111 0.10 -8.31 -8.46
CA GLY A 111 -0.47 -7.42 -9.47
C GLY A 111 -0.39 -5.95 -9.09
N LEU A 112 -0.41 -5.61 -7.80
CA LEU A 112 -0.18 -4.25 -7.32
C LEU A 112 1.29 -3.98 -6.96
N LEU A 113 2.00 -4.93 -6.32
CA LEU A 113 3.39 -4.71 -5.90
C LEU A 113 4.37 -4.59 -7.06
N ILE A 114 4.24 -5.39 -8.11
CA ILE A 114 5.15 -5.34 -9.27
C ILE A 114 5.14 -3.95 -9.93
N PRO A 115 3.98 -3.38 -10.35
CA PRO A 115 3.98 -2.05 -10.94
C PRO A 115 4.42 -0.97 -9.94
N PHE A 116 4.07 -1.09 -8.65
CA PHE A 116 4.54 -0.17 -7.62
C PHE A 116 6.08 -0.10 -7.57
N VAL A 117 6.71 -1.26 -7.42
CA VAL A 117 8.16 -1.40 -7.30
C VAL A 117 8.83 -0.96 -8.60
N TYR A 118 8.32 -1.37 -9.75
CA TYR A 118 8.85 -0.97 -11.05
C TYR A 118 8.84 0.56 -11.24
N LEU A 119 7.69 1.22 -11.02
CA LEU A 119 7.54 2.67 -11.18
C LEU A 119 8.39 3.46 -10.18
N THR A 120 8.48 2.99 -8.94
CA THR A 120 9.31 3.63 -7.90
C THR A 120 10.81 3.50 -8.23
N LEU A 121 11.22 2.46 -8.94
CA LEU A 121 12.62 2.22 -9.25
C LEU A 121 13.11 2.93 -10.50
N ILE A 122 12.31 2.98 -11.57
CA ILE A 122 12.66 3.78 -12.77
C ILE A 122 12.84 5.27 -12.41
N THR A 123 12.14 5.74 -11.38
CA THR A 123 12.23 7.13 -10.90
C THR A 123 13.38 7.36 -9.92
N THR A 124 13.78 6.33 -9.17
CA THR A 124 14.84 6.46 -8.15
C THR A 124 16.24 6.15 -8.71
N HIS A 125 16.33 5.20 -9.65
CA HIS A 125 17.59 4.65 -10.13
C HIS A 125 17.58 4.44 -11.64
N ASN A 126 18.51 5.09 -12.35
CA ASN A 126 18.74 4.85 -13.78
C ASN A 126 19.56 3.58 -14.06
N GLN A 127 19.68 2.67 -13.08
CA GLN A 127 20.51 1.47 -13.18
C GLN A 127 19.64 0.23 -13.14
N TYR A 128 19.53 -0.45 -14.29
CA TYR A 128 18.80 -1.71 -14.45
C TYR A 128 19.16 -2.77 -13.38
N GLN A 129 20.41 -2.79 -12.92
CA GLN A 129 20.90 -3.71 -11.89
C GLN A 129 20.20 -3.56 -10.54
N ILE A 130 19.63 -2.39 -10.22
CA ILE A 130 18.91 -2.18 -8.96
C ILE A 130 17.44 -2.58 -9.14
N ILE A 131 16.89 -2.33 -10.33
CA ILE A 131 15.54 -2.76 -10.70
C ILE A 131 15.42 -4.28 -10.61
N THR A 132 16.40 -5.01 -11.18
CA THR A 132 16.44 -6.47 -11.15
C THR A 132 16.52 -7.04 -9.73
N ARG A 133 17.26 -6.38 -8.82
CA ARG A 133 17.37 -6.80 -7.41
C ARG A 133 16.07 -6.68 -6.63
N HIS A 134 15.23 -5.68 -6.92
CA HIS A 134 13.95 -5.54 -6.23
C HIS A 134 12.91 -6.53 -6.80
N LEU A 135 12.89 -6.72 -8.12
CA LEU A 135 12.03 -7.72 -8.76
C LEU A 135 12.38 -9.15 -8.33
N SER A 136 13.66 -9.46 -8.10
CA SER A 136 14.06 -10.76 -7.61
C SER A 136 13.66 -11.01 -6.15
N ARG A 137 13.49 -9.98 -5.30
CA ARG A 137 12.85 -10.16 -3.97
C ARG A 137 11.39 -10.60 -4.11
N LEU A 138 10.65 -10.02 -5.05
CA LEU A 138 9.27 -10.44 -5.34
C LEU A 138 9.20 -11.86 -5.91
N PHE A 139 10.18 -12.23 -6.73
CA PHE A 139 10.33 -13.61 -7.21
C PHE A 139 10.59 -14.57 -6.05
N VAL A 140 11.55 -14.27 -5.17
CA VAL A 140 11.84 -15.08 -3.97
C VAL A 140 10.59 -15.22 -3.09
N ALA A 141 9.88 -14.13 -2.82
CA ALA A 141 8.65 -14.16 -2.05
C ALA A 141 7.60 -15.08 -2.71
N THR A 142 7.47 -15.02 -4.04
CA THR A 142 6.55 -15.88 -4.81
C THR A 142 6.95 -17.34 -4.75
N SER A 143 8.25 -17.64 -4.84
CA SER A 143 8.77 -19.01 -4.69
C SER A 143 8.50 -19.54 -3.29
N ILE A 144 8.73 -18.74 -2.24
CA ILE A 144 8.45 -19.14 -0.84
C ILE A 144 6.97 -19.43 -0.68
N TRP A 145 6.10 -18.52 -1.12
CA TRP A 145 4.65 -18.74 -1.06
C TRP A 145 4.26 -20.05 -1.73
N PHE A 146 4.70 -20.26 -2.97
CA PHE A 146 4.37 -21.45 -3.76
C PHE A 146 4.86 -22.74 -3.09
N ILE A 147 6.11 -22.76 -2.62
CA ILE A 147 6.69 -23.91 -1.95
C ILE A 147 5.92 -24.23 -0.66
N VAL A 148 5.71 -23.24 0.21
CA VAL A 148 5.04 -23.44 1.51
C VAL A 148 3.60 -23.92 1.33
N THR A 149 2.82 -23.30 0.43
CA THR A 149 1.44 -23.74 0.19
C THR A 149 1.36 -25.12 -0.44
N THR A 150 2.34 -25.46 -1.29
CA THR A 150 2.44 -26.81 -1.85
C THR A 150 2.77 -27.83 -0.76
N LEU A 151 3.69 -27.50 0.16
CA LEU A 151 4.01 -28.34 1.30
C LEU A 151 2.82 -28.53 2.24
N PHE A 152 2.00 -27.50 2.48
CA PHE A 152 0.77 -27.64 3.27
C PHE A 152 -0.21 -28.63 2.62
N ALA A 153 -0.45 -28.50 1.31
CA ALA A 153 -1.31 -29.42 0.58
C ALA A 153 -0.77 -30.85 0.57
N ARG A 154 0.56 -31.03 0.49
CA ARG A 154 1.20 -32.34 0.60
C ARG A 154 1.10 -32.92 2.01
N PHE A 155 1.26 -32.10 3.04
CA PHE A 155 1.13 -32.54 4.43
C PHE A 155 -0.30 -33.00 4.75
N GLU A 156 -1.30 -32.26 4.27
CA GLU A 156 -2.71 -32.65 4.37
C GLU A 156 -2.97 -33.98 3.65
N GLU A 157 -2.43 -34.17 2.44
CA GLU A 157 -2.56 -35.43 1.69
C GLU A 157 -1.87 -36.61 2.38
N LEU A 158 -0.70 -36.41 2.99
CA LEU A 158 0.06 -37.46 3.67
C LEU A 158 -0.56 -37.89 5.01
N THR A 159 -1.24 -36.96 5.69
CA THR A 159 -1.89 -37.23 6.97
C THR A 159 -3.35 -37.65 6.83
N GLY A 160 -3.94 -37.48 5.65
CA GLY A 160 -5.25 -38.01 5.30
C GLY A 160 -5.21 -39.51 5.04
N MET A 161 -6.39 -40.13 5.02
CA MET A 161 -6.53 -41.56 4.78
C MET A 161 -7.77 -41.85 3.92
N CYS A 162 -7.73 -42.92 3.14
CA CYS A 162 -8.95 -43.43 2.52
C CYS A 162 -9.79 -44.15 3.58
N LYS A 163 -11.12 -43.93 3.58
CA LYS A 163 -12.03 -44.63 4.51
C LYS A 163 -12.15 -46.14 4.22
N HIS A 164 -11.71 -46.58 3.04
CA HIS A 164 -11.71 -47.99 2.65
C HIS A 164 -10.46 -48.71 3.19
N GLU A 165 -10.62 -49.84 3.88
CA GLU A 165 -9.54 -50.53 4.60
C GLU A 165 -8.37 -50.94 3.69
N ASP A 166 -8.66 -51.55 2.54
CA ASP A 166 -7.62 -52.00 1.60
C ASP A 166 -6.84 -50.86 0.92
N LEU A 167 -7.40 -49.64 0.93
CA LEU A 167 -6.83 -48.46 0.28
C LEU A 167 -6.42 -47.39 1.27
N ARG A 168 -6.29 -47.73 2.56
CA ARG A 168 -5.98 -46.78 3.63
C ARG A 168 -4.70 -45.97 3.38
N ALA A 169 -3.70 -46.61 2.76
CA ALA A 169 -2.42 -46.00 2.39
C ALA A 169 -2.38 -45.45 0.94
N ALA A 170 -3.50 -45.50 0.22
CA ALA A 170 -3.57 -44.98 -1.15
C ALA A 170 -3.59 -43.45 -1.16
N SER A 171 -3.11 -42.84 -2.24
CA SER A 171 -3.22 -41.39 -2.44
C SER A 171 -4.68 -40.93 -2.53
N ARG A 172 -4.95 -39.65 -2.24
CA ARG A 172 -6.28 -39.04 -2.39
C ARG A 172 -6.90 -39.31 -3.76
N ARG A 173 -6.10 -39.18 -4.82
CA ARG A 173 -6.55 -39.44 -6.20
C ARG A 173 -6.93 -40.89 -6.43
N ALA A 174 -6.16 -41.84 -5.90
CA ALA A 174 -6.44 -43.26 -6.04
C ALA A 174 -7.71 -43.66 -5.27
N CYS A 175 -7.89 -43.16 -4.05
CA CYS A 175 -9.09 -43.39 -3.23
C CYS A 175 -10.36 -42.88 -3.92
N VAL A 176 -10.35 -41.62 -4.37
CA VAL A 176 -11.51 -41.00 -5.06
C VAL A 176 -11.78 -41.66 -6.41
N LYS A 177 -10.74 -42.07 -7.16
CA LYS A 177 -10.91 -42.81 -8.42
C LYS A 177 -11.52 -44.20 -8.18
N GLY A 178 -11.23 -44.81 -7.03
CA GLY A 178 -11.88 -46.05 -6.58
C GLY A 178 -13.34 -45.86 -6.13
N GLY A 179 -13.87 -44.63 -6.15
CA GLY A 179 -15.23 -44.34 -5.68
C GLY A 179 -15.36 -44.27 -4.16
N HIS A 180 -14.25 -44.20 -3.44
CA HIS A 180 -14.24 -44.16 -1.98
C HIS A 180 -14.11 -42.73 -1.44
N GLU A 181 -14.61 -42.52 -0.22
CA GLU A 181 -14.49 -41.25 0.48
C GLU A 181 -13.09 -41.07 1.10
N TRP A 182 -12.50 -39.89 0.86
CA TRP A 182 -11.26 -39.46 1.48
C TRP A 182 -11.54 -38.77 2.82
N GLN A 183 -10.84 -39.19 3.87
CA GLN A 183 -10.79 -38.48 5.14
C GLN A 183 -9.66 -37.45 5.08
N GLU A 184 -10.01 -36.17 5.16
CA GLU A 184 -9.04 -35.07 5.17
C GLU A 184 -8.09 -35.21 6.38
N GLY A 185 -6.81 -34.90 6.14
CA GLY A 185 -5.76 -34.93 7.15
C GLY A 185 -5.66 -33.64 7.96
N TYR A 186 -4.47 -33.37 8.50
CA TYR A 186 -4.16 -32.13 9.18
C TYR A 186 -4.02 -30.97 8.18
N ASP A 187 -5.09 -30.16 8.08
CA ASP A 187 -5.17 -29.00 7.19
C ASP A 187 -4.60 -27.71 7.83
N LEU A 188 -3.30 -27.45 7.62
CA LEU A 188 -2.64 -26.20 7.98
C LEU A 188 -3.24 -25.04 7.17
N SER A 189 -3.58 -23.93 7.83
CA SER A 189 -4.31 -22.85 7.16
C SER A 189 -3.45 -22.09 6.14
N GLY A 190 -3.53 -22.51 4.88
CA GLY A 190 -2.88 -21.82 3.76
C GLY A 190 -3.35 -20.38 3.60
N HIS A 191 -4.60 -20.07 3.94
CA HIS A 191 -5.15 -18.71 3.92
C HIS A 191 -4.52 -17.82 4.99
N THR A 192 -4.39 -18.30 6.23
CA THR A 192 -3.72 -17.54 7.29
C THR A 192 -2.25 -17.26 6.92
N PHE A 193 -1.54 -18.26 6.39
CA PHE A 193 -0.18 -18.07 5.88
C PHE A 193 -0.14 -17.01 4.77
N LEU A 194 -0.95 -17.19 3.71
CA LEU A 194 -0.98 -16.31 2.55
C LEU A 194 -1.27 -14.85 2.94
N LEU A 195 -2.31 -14.62 3.74
CA LEU A 195 -2.76 -13.27 4.11
C LEU A 195 -1.72 -12.58 4.98
N LEU A 196 -1.20 -13.24 6.01
CA LEU A 196 -0.18 -12.66 6.88
C LEU A 196 1.13 -12.42 6.13
N TYR A 197 1.56 -13.38 5.30
CA TYR A 197 2.76 -13.23 4.49
C TYR A 197 2.62 -12.07 3.51
N ALA A 198 1.50 -11.96 2.79
CA ALA A 198 1.22 -10.84 1.90
C ALA A 198 1.25 -9.48 2.63
N LEU A 199 0.60 -9.37 3.80
CA LEU A 199 0.62 -8.17 4.64
C LEU A 199 2.06 -7.72 4.96
N LEU A 200 2.91 -8.66 5.35
CA LEU A 200 4.30 -8.38 5.74
C LEU A 200 5.18 -8.00 4.55
N ILE A 201 5.04 -8.69 3.42
CA ILE A 201 5.78 -8.38 2.18
C ILE A 201 5.39 -6.99 1.65
N VAL A 202 4.09 -6.69 1.59
CA VAL A 202 3.63 -5.35 1.18
C VAL A 202 4.23 -4.29 2.10
N ASN A 203 4.19 -4.49 3.43
CA ASN A 203 4.69 -3.52 4.40
C ASN A 203 6.20 -3.25 4.27
N GLU A 204 6.99 -4.20 3.78
CA GLU A 204 8.42 -4.00 3.53
C GLU A 204 8.68 -3.28 2.19
N GLU A 205 8.03 -3.71 1.11
CA GLU A 205 8.29 -3.19 -0.24
C GLU A 205 7.80 -1.75 -0.43
N VAL A 206 6.69 -1.38 0.22
CA VAL A 206 6.14 0.00 0.16
C VAL A 206 7.05 1.05 0.81
N LYS A 207 8.05 0.66 1.62
CA LYS A 207 9.01 1.60 2.23
C LYS A 207 9.86 2.36 1.20
N SER A 208 9.91 1.87 -0.04
CA SER A 208 10.57 2.55 -1.15
C SER A 208 9.80 3.80 -1.63
N TYR A 209 8.51 3.95 -1.27
CA TYR A 209 7.63 5.04 -1.68
C TYR A 209 8.23 6.43 -1.45
N ASP A 210 8.68 6.71 -0.21
CA ASP A 210 9.16 8.03 0.19
C ASP A 210 10.39 8.47 -0.60
N LYS A 211 11.23 7.52 -1.02
CA LYS A 211 12.43 7.80 -1.82
C LYS A 211 12.07 8.12 -3.27
N GLY A 212 11.14 7.36 -3.86
CA GLY A 212 10.70 7.58 -5.23
C GLY A 212 9.98 8.90 -5.42
N THR A 213 8.98 9.19 -4.57
CA THR A 213 8.18 10.41 -4.70
C THR A 213 9.01 11.67 -4.50
N LYS A 214 9.88 11.73 -3.48
CA LYS A 214 10.78 12.87 -3.25
C LYS A 214 11.67 13.15 -4.46
N LYS A 215 12.23 12.13 -5.10
CA LYS A 215 13.07 12.31 -6.29
C LYS A 215 12.29 12.80 -7.48
N VAL A 216 11.07 12.30 -7.70
CA VAL A 216 10.19 12.79 -8.78
C VAL A 216 9.83 14.25 -8.56
N ASP A 217 9.47 14.62 -7.33
CA ASP A 217 9.12 16.00 -6.99
C ASP A 217 10.34 16.94 -7.16
N GLN A 218 11.54 16.51 -6.75
CA GLN A 218 12.79 17.24 -6.98
C GLN A 218 13.12 17.41 -8.47
N ALA A 219 12.99 16.34 -9.27
CA ALA A 219 13.24 16.38 -10.70
C ALA A 219 12.24 17.27 -11.44
N SER A 220 10.97 17.24 -11.04
CA SER A 220 9.92 18.09 -11.60
C SER A 220 10.16 19.57 -11.26
N ASN A 221 10.55 19.89 -10.02
CA ASN A 221 10.88 21.26 -9.62
C ASN A 221 12.11 21.80 -10.35
N ALA A 222 13.14 20.97 -10.56
CA ALA A 222 14.32 21.35 -11.34
C ALA A 222 14.01 21.58 -12.82
N ALA A 223 13.09 20.80 -13.41
CA ALA A 223 12.63 21.00 -14.78
C ALA A 223 11.85 22.32 -14.94
N ASN A 224 10.96 22.64 -13.99
CA ASN A 224 10.23 23.92 -13.97
C ASN A 224 11.14 25.14 -13.99
N ALA A 225 12.27 25.09 -13.30
CA ALA A 225 13.21 26.21 -13.22
C ALA A 225 13.97 26.45 -14.54
N LYS A 226 14.00 25.48 -15.47
CA LYS A 226 14.87 25.52 -16.67
C LYS A 226 14.17 26.03 -17.94
N GLY A 227 12.83 26.10 -17.95
CA GLY A 227 12.05 26.85 -18.95
C GLY A 227 12.24 26.45 -20.42
N ASP A 228 12.56 25.19 -20.71
CA ASP A 228 12.79 24.67 -22.08
C ASP A 228 11.63 23.75 -22.53
N THR A 229 11.26 23.76 -23.81
CA THR A 229 10.14 22.96 -24.36
C THR A 229 10.36 21.46 -24.17
N LEU A 230 11.61 20.98 -24.27
CA LEU A 230 11.97 19.59 -23.96
C LEU A 230 11.83 19.27 -22.46
N SER A 231 11.97 20.27 -21.59
CA SER A 231 11.79 20.13 -20.14
C SER A 231 10.31 20.10 -19.74
N GLU A 232 9.43 20.74 -20.53
CA GLU A 232 7.98 20.75 -20.32
C GLU A 232 7.36 19.35 -20.54
N VAL A 233 7.70 18.67 -21.65
CA VAL A 233 7.25 17.28 -21.91
C VAL A 233 7.76 16.31 -20.85
N LYS A 234 9.01 16.45 -20.40
CA LYS A 234 9.58 15.61 -19.33
C LYS A 234 8.89 15.83 -17.99
N HIS A 235 8.51 17.07 -17.69
CA HIS A 235 7.80 17.43 -16.47
C HIS A 235 6.39 16.80 -16.44
N GLU A 236 5.63 16.92 -17.52
CA GLU A 236 4.30 16.30 -17.61
C GLU A 236 4.37 14.78 -17.36
N HIS A 237 5.33 14.10 -17.99
CA HIS A 237 5.54 12.67 -17.80
C HIS A 237 5.90 12.30 -16.35
N LEU A 238 6.77 13.07 -15.69
CA LEU A 238 7.14 12.86 -14.29
C LEU A 238 5.94 13.05 -13.34
N GLN A 239 5.08 14.04 -13.62
CA GLN A 239 3.85 14.29 -12.86
C GLN A 239 2.86 13.14 -12.99
N ILE A 240 2.68 12.61 -14.20
CA ILE A 240 1.83 11.44 -14.44
C ILE A 240 2.37 10.24 -13.65
N ILE A 241 3.67 9.96 -13.72
CA ILE A 241 4.28 8.86 -12.95
C ILE A 241 4.05 9.05 -11.44
N SER A 242 4.25 10.26 -10.90
CA SER A 242 4.01 10.55 -9.48
C SER A 242 2.57 10.24 -9.07
N LYS A 243 1.59 10.65 -9.89
CA LYS A 243 0.17 10.35 -9.67
C LYS A 243 -0.12 8.84 -9.69
N VAL A 244 0.46 8.11 -10.65
CA VAL A 244 0.26 6.65 -10.75
C VAL A 244 0.89 5.92 -9.55
N ILE A 245 2.10 6.30 -9.12
CA ILE A 245 2.75 5.73 -7.93
C ILE A 245 1.88 5.98 -6.68
N ARG A 246 1.36 7.20 -6.51
CA ARG A 246 0.47 7.56 -5.40
C ARG A 246 -0.83 6.74 -5.41
N LEU A 247 -1.49 6.62 -6.56
CA LEU A 247 -2.70 5.82 -6.71
C LEU A 247 -2.44 4.36 -6.36
N ASN A 248 -1.34 3.79 -6.87
CA ASN A 248 -0.98 2.41 -6.61
C ASN A 248 -0.63 2.16 -5.14
N TYR A 249 0.06 3.09 -4.48
CA TYR A 249 0.31 3.05 -3.03
C TYR A 249 -0.98 3.03 -2.20
N VAL A 250 -1.97 3.87 -2.55
CA VAL A 250 -3.29 3.87 -1.89
C VAL A 250 -4.04 2.56 -2.18
N ALA A 251 -3.94 2.01 -3.39
CA ALA A 251 -4.52 0.71 -3.73
C ALA A 251 -3.91 -0.44 -2.91
N LEU A 252 -2.59 -0.45 -2.72
CA LEU A 252 -1.90 -1.39 -1.83
C LEU A 252 -2.37 -1.24 -0.37
N ALA A 253 -2.65 -0.01 0.07
CA ALA A 253 -3.15 0.25 1.41
C ALA A 253 -4.58 -0.31 1.59
N ALA A 254 -5.45 -0.10 0.60
CA ALA A 254 -6.79 -0.69 0.58
C ALA A 254 -6.74 -2.23 0.55
N LEU A 255 -5.82 -2.81 -0.25
CA LEU A 255 -5.60 -4.25 -0.29
C LEU A 255 -5.13 -4.79 1.06
N THR A 256 -4.28 -4.05 1.77
CA THR A 256 -3.79 -4.41 3.11
C THR A 256 -4.94 -4.46 4.12
N ILE A 257 -5.83 -3.46 4.12
CA ILE A 257 -7.03 -3.47 4.97
C ILE A 257 -7.91 -4.68 4.63
N LEU A 258 -8.08 -4.98 3.34
CA LEU A 258 -8.84 -6.15 2.92
C LEU A 258 -8.21 -7.46 3.40
N TRP A 259 -6.88 -7.58 3.41
CA TRP A 259 -6.19 -8.75 3.95
C TRP A 259 -6.34 -8.89 5.47
N GLU A 260 -6.32 -7.80 6.22
CA GLU A 260 -6.62 -7.83 7.67
C GLU A 260 -8.07 -8.27 7.93
N PHE A 261 -9.03 -7.77 7.14
CA PHE A 261 -10.42 -8.20 7.21
C PHE A 261 -10.60 -9.69 6.86
N MET A 262 -9.95 -10.16 5.79
CA MET A 262 -9.99 -11.56 5.40
C MET A 262 -9.31 -12.48 6.42
N LEU A 263 -8.25 -11.99 7.10
CA LEU A 263 -7.61 -12.72 8.18
C LEU A 263 -8.56 -12.86 9.38
N LEU A 264 -9.30 -11.80 9.73
CA LEU A 264 -10.35 -11.84 10.75
C LEU A 264 -11.45 -12.84 10.41
N SER A 265 -11.98 -12.79 9.19
CA SER A 265 -12.97 -13.77 8.71
C SER A 265 -12.44 -15.21 8.78
N THR A 266 -11.18 -15.42 8.37
CA THR A 266 -10.51 -16.72 8.47
C THR A 266 -10.39 -17.19 9.91
N ALA A 267 -10.04 -16.30 10.83
CA ALA A 267 -9.91 -16.60 12.25
C ALA A 267 -11.26 -17.00 12.89
N LEU A 268 -12.35 -16.31 12.53
CA LEU A 268 -13.68 -16.52 13.09
C LEU A 268 -14.39 -17.78 12.54
N TYR A 269 -14.20 -18.13 11.26
CA TYR A 269 -15.05 -19.14 10.63
C TYR A 269 -14.29 -20.40 10.20
N PHE A 270 -13.00 -20.33 9.88
CA PHE A 270 -12.28 -21.42 9.23
C PHE A 270 -11.13 -21.99 10.08
N HIS A 271 -10.77 -23.25 9.81
CA HIS A 271 -9.71 -24.05 10.44
C HIS A 271 -9.73 -24.16 11.98
N TYR A 272 -8.90 -25.05 12.52
CA TYR A 272 -8.62 -25.15 13.96
C TYR A 272 -7.57 -24.10 14.39
N THR A 273 -7.59 -23.75 15.67
CA THR A 273 -6.72 -22.70 16.25
C THR A 273 -5.24 -22.95 16.01
N LEU A 274 -4.76 -24.16 16.33
CA LEU A 274 -3.34 -24.51 16.18
C LEU A 274 -2.88 -24.45 14.72
N HIS A 275 -3.72 -24.89 13.78
CA HIS A 275 -3.40 -24.87 12.35
C HIS A 275 -3.19 -23.43 11.84
N LYS A 276 -3.95 -22.46 12.38
CA LYS A 276 -3.78 -21.04 12.08
C LYS A 276 -2.51 -20.46 12.71
N ILE A 277 -2.23 -20.81 13.97
CA ILE A 277 -1.01 -20.35 14.67
C ILE A 277 0.24 -20.86 13.97
N PHE A 278 0.30 -22.15 13.61
CA PHE A 278 1.45 -22.70 12.87
C PHE A 278 1.65 -22.01 11.52
N ALA A 279 0.58 -21.82 10.76
CA ALA A 279 0.64 -21.11 9.49
C ALA A 279 1.15 -19.65 9.65
N ALA A 280 0.72 -18.96 10.71
CA ALA A 280 1.18 -17.61 11.01
C ALA A 280 2.66 -17.57 11.41
N VAL A 281 3.11 -18.49 12.27
CA VAL A 281 4.53 -18.60 12.65
C VAL A 281 5.41 -18.85 11.43
N ILE A 282 4.99 -19.74 10.52
CA ILE A 282 5.71 -20.02 9.27
C ILE A 282 5.78 -18.76 8.38
N ALA A 283 4.70 -18.00 8.25
CA ALA A 283 4.71 -16.73 7.52
C ALA A 283 5.71 -15.72 8.09
N VAL A 284 5.71 -15.53 9.41
CA VAL A 284 6.63 -14.64 10.11
C VAL A 284 8.06 -15.11 9.97
N PHE A 285 8.31 -16.42 10.10
CA PHE A 285 9.63 -17.01 9.94
C PHE A 285 10.25 -16.67 8.58
N PHE A 286 9.54 -16.97 7.48
CA PHE A 286 10.09 -16.71 6.15
C PHE A 286 10.24 -15.21 5.84
N TRP A 287 9.32 -14.38 6.31
CA TRP A 287 9.45 -12.92 6.21
C TRP A 287 10.68 -12.41 6.98
N TYR A 288 10.89 -12.88 8.21
CA TYR A 288 12.02 -12.48 9.03
C TYR A 288 13.35 -12.93 8.42
N ILE A 289 13.46 -14.20 8.02
CA ILE A 289 14.67 -14.72 7.38
C ILE A 289 15.01 -13.96 6.11
N THR A 290 14.02 -13.63 5.27
CA THR A 290 14.29 -12.86 4.05
C THR A 290 14.66 -11.41 4.35
N TYR A 291 13.79 -10.62 5.00
CA TYR A 291 13.99 -9.17 5.14
C TYR A 291 14.89 -8.74 6.31
N TYR A 292 14.99 -9.57 7.36
CA TYR A 292 15.71 -9.23 8.58
C TYR A 292 17.06 -9.95 8.70
N VAL A 293 17.27 -11.03 7.95
CA VAL A 293 18.54 -11.75 7.91
C VAL A 293 19.19 -11.60 6.53
N TRP A 294 18.64 -12.24 5.49
CA TRP A 294 19.29 -12.36 4.19
C TRP A 294 19.48 -11.01 3.46
N TYR A 295 18.45 -10.17 3.41
CA TYR A 295 18.51 -8.87 2.72
C TYR A 295 19.26 -7.79 3.50
N ARG A 296 19.72 -8.12 4.73
CA ARG A 296 20.57 -7.24 5.55
C ARG A 296 22.06 -7.55 5.42
N LEU A 297 22.42 -8.72 4.90
CA LEU A 297 23.82 -9.08 4.73
C LEU A 297 24.49 -8.06 3.80
N GLU A 298 25.69 -7.60 4.18
CA GLU A 298 26.44 -6.56 3.47
C GLU A 298 26.72 -6.97 2.01
N ASN A 299 27.01 -8.26 1.80
CA ASN A 299 27.21 -8.86 0.48
C ASN A 299 25.93 -9.46 -0.12
N SER A 300 24.75 -9.11 0.40
CA SER A 300 23.50 -9.64 -0.14
C SER A 300 23.31 -9.14 -1.57
N PRO A 301 23.02 -10.03 -2.54
CA PRO A 301 22.64 -9.59 -3.87
C PRO A 301 21.33 -8.78 -3.84
N LEU A 302 20.56 -8.81 -2.73
CA LEU A 302 19.22 -8.27 -2.60
C LEU A 302 19.09 -7.34 -1.37
N PRO A 303 19.64 -6.11 -1.43
CA PRO A 303 19.55 -5.18 -0.30
C PRO A 303 18.10 -4.76 -0.02
N ARG A 304 17.81 -4.34 1.22
CA ARG A 304 16.48 -3.88 1.64
C ARG A 304 15.99 -2.65 0.85
N PRO A 305 14.66 -2.51 0.65
CA PRO A 305 14.06 -1.35 -0.01
C PRO A 305 14.47 0.01 0.60
N SER A 306 14.69 0.05 1.92
CA SER A 306 14.99 1.27 2.67
C SER A 306 16.48 1.52 2.92
N ALA A 307 17.40 0.61 2.57
CA ALA A 307 18.83 0.79 2.87
C ALA A 307 19.37 2.11 2.27
N PRO A 308 20.09 2.94 3.04
CA PRO A 308 20.97 3.95 2.48
C PRO A 308 21.94 3.25 1.54
N LYS A 309 22.22 3.85 0.38
CA LYS A 309 23.45 3.49 -0.33
C LYS A 309 24.56 4.21 0.42
N ASP A 310 25.53 3.45 0.91
CA ASP A 310 26.89 3.96 1.00
C ASP A 310 27.38 4.29 -0.42
#